data_AF-F4H1K8-F1
#
_entry.id   AF-F4H1K8-F1
#
_cell.length_a   1.000
_cell.length_b   1.000
_cell.length_c   1.000
_cell.angle_alpha   90.00
_cell.angle_beta   90.00
_cell.angle_gamma   90.00
#
_symmetry.space_group_name_H-M   'P 1'
#
loop_
_entity.id
_entity.type
_entity.pdbx_description
1 polymer ?
#
loop_
_entity_poly.entity_id
_entity_poly.type
_entity_poly.pdbx_seq_one_letter_code
_entity_poly.pdbx_strand_id
1 'polypeptide(L)'
;MMGRMLTAIVLIDADAARIPEVAAAIADIRGVSEVYSVTGEVDLIAVVRVREHETLADVIADQVGKVEGVVRTQTYIAFRTYSQHDLETAFALGLED
;
A
#
# COMPACT_ATOMS: atom_id res chain seq x y z
N MET A 1 -0.65 6.06 22.18
CA MET A 1 0.15 4.86 21.86
C MET A 1 -0.09 4.51 20.40
N MET A 2 0.83 4.86 19.50
CA MET A 2 0.69 4.56 18.07
C MET A 2 1.06 3.08 17.87
N GLY A 3 0.06 2.22 17.68
CA GLY A 3 0.28 0.80 17.38
C GLY A 3 1.16 0.66 16.14
N ARG A 4 1.96 -0.41 16.09
CA ARG A 4 2.93 -0.67 15.01
C ARG A 4 2.16 -0.82 13.69
N MET A 5 2.23 0.20 12.83
CA MET A 5 1.54 0.21 11.54
C MET A 5 2.29 -0.66 10.54
N LEU A 6 1.64 -1.68 10.02
CA LEU A 6 2.15 -2.55 8.97
C LEU A 6 1.90 -1.91 7.63
N THR A 7 2.90 -1.95 6.75
CA THR A 7 2.78 -1.43 5.39
C THR A 7 2.99 -2.57 4.41
N ALA A 8 2.13 -2.66 3.40
CA ALA A 8 2.34 -3.51 2.24
C ALA A 8 2.23 -2.69 0.97
N ILE A 9 3.02 -3.08 -0.03
CA ILE A 9 3.03 -2.51 -1.37
C ILE A 9 2.46 -3.59 -2.28
N VAL A 10 1.32 -3.30 -2.88
CA VAL A 10 0.57 -4.23 -3.72
C VAL A 10 0.73 -3.78 -5.15
N LEU A 11 1.42 -4.60 -5.93
CA LEU A 11 1.53 -4.45 -7.38
C LEU A 11 0.32 -5.13 -8.02
N ILE A 12 -0.31 -4.48 -8.98
CA ILE A 12 -1.62 -4.89 -9.50
C ILE A 12 -1.61 -4.80 -11.03
N ASP A 13 -1.90 -5.94 -11.65
CA ASP A 13 -2.24 -6.02 -13.07
C ASP A 13 -3.76 -5.85 -13.18
N ALA A 14 -4.20 -4.98 -14.08
CA ALA A 14 -5.59 -4.64 -14.28
C ALA A 14 -6.00 -4.76 -15.75
N ASP A 15 -7.30 -4.89 -16.01
CA ASP A 15 -7.84 -4.71 -17.35
C ASP A 15 -7.54 -3.28 -17.82
N ALA A 16 -6.77 -3.17 -18.90
CA ALA A 16 -6.34 -1.90 -19.47
C ALA A 16 -7.51 -0.95 -19.78
N ALA A 17 -8.70 -1.50 -20.12
CA ALA A 17 -9.89 -0.70 -20.39
C ALA A 17 -10.55 -0.11 -19.13
N ARG A 18 -10.11 -0.52 -17.94
CA ARG A 18 -10.74 -0.19 -16.65
C ARG A 18 -9.77 0.38 -15.62
N ILE A 19 -8.54 0.71 -16.01
CA ILE A 19 -7.51 1.19 -15.08
C ILE A 19 -8.01 2.36 -14.20
N PRO A 20 -8.67 3.41 -14.73
CA PRO A 20 -9.17 4.50 -13.90
C PRO A 20 -10.22 4.06 -12.87
N GLU A 21 -11.16 3.20 -13.27
CA GLU A 21 -12.23 2.68 -12.42
C GLU A 21 -11.68 1.75 -11.33
N VAL A 22 -10.74 0.86 -11.70
CA VAL A 22 -10.04 -0.02 -10.76
C VAL A 22 -9.26 0.80 -9.75
N ALA A 23 -8.51 1.81 -10.18
CA ALA A 23 -7.73 2.68 -9.30
C ALA A 23 -8.63 3.43 -8.30
N ALA A 24 -9.75 4.00 -8.77
CA ALA A 24 -10.70 4.70 -7.91
C ALA A 24 -11.35 3.75 -6.89
N ALA A 25 -11.80 2.57 -7.34
CA ALA A 25 -12.39 1.58 -6.45
C ALA A 25 -11.40 1.08 -5.38
N ILE A 26 -10.12 0.91 -5.74
CA ILE A 26 -9.07 0.53 -4.79
C ILE A 26 -8.78 1.66 -3.81
N ALA A 27 -8.75 2.92 -4.26
CA ALA A 27 -8.49 4.07 -3.41
C ALA A 27 -9.58 4.26 -2.33
N ASP A 28 -10.80 3.82 -2.59
CA ASP A 28 -11.92 3.86 -1.63
C ASP A 28 -11.86 2.73 -0.58
N ILE A 29 -10.99 1.73 -0.74
CA ILE A 29 -10.85 0.62 0.21
C ILE A 29 -10.17 1.10 1.50
N ARG A 30 -10.83 0.88 2.65
CA ARG A 30 -10.26 1.18 3.96
C ARG A 30 -8.96 0.40 4.15
N GLY A 31 -7.88 1.12 4.45
CA GLY A 31 -6.56 0.56 4.65
C GLY A 31 -5.64 0.78 3.44
N VAL A 32 -6.18 1.14 2.28
CA VAL A 32 -5.38 1.69 1.18
C VAL A 32 -5.12 3.16 1.49
N SER A 33 -3.85 3.56 1.54
CA SER A 33 -3.45 4.96 1.77
C SER A 33 -3.19 5.70 0.46
N GLU A 34 -2.65 5.02 -0.55
CA GLU A 34 -2.36 5.59 -1.86
C GLU A 34 -2.56 4.55 -2.96
N VAL A 35 -2.96 5.00 -4.16
CA VAL A 35 -2.97 4.21 -5.39
C VAL A 35 -2.31 5.03 -6.50
N TYR A 36 -1.37 4.43 -7.21
CA TYR A 36 -0.64 5.03 -8.32
C TYR A 36 -0.87 4.25 -9.58
N SER A 37 -1.16 4.95 -10.68
CA SER A 37 -0.89 4.41 -12.01
C SER A 37 0.58 4.60 -12.33
N VAL A 38 1.21 3.52 -12.81
CA VAL A 38 2.64 3.49 -13.06
C VAL A 38 2.95 3.01 -14.47
N THR A 39 4.06 3.48 -15.01
CA THR A 39 4.68 2.85 -16.18
C THR A 39 5.54 1.68 -15.70
N GLY A 40 5.48 0.52 -16.33
CA GLY A 40 6.33 -0.62 -15.97
C GLY A 40 5.68 -1.95 -16.27
N GLU A 41 6.01 -2.96 -15.47
CA GLU A 41 5.49 -4.33 -15.62
C GLU A 41 4.07 -4.52 -15.09
N VAL A 42 3.56 -3.57 -14.31
CA VAL A 42 2.21 -3.59 -13.71
C VAL A 42 1.51 -2.27 -13.98
N ASP A 43 0.18 -2.27 -13.88
CA ASP A 43 -0.65 -1.11 -14.21
C ASP A 43 -0.84 -0.15 -13.03
N LEU A 44 -0.98 -0.74 -11.84
CA LEU A 44 -1.27 -0.01 -10.60
C LEU A 44 -0.38 -0.48 -9.44
N ILE A 45 -0.06 0.45 -8.54
CA ILE A 45 0.55 0.16 -7.24
C ILE A 45 -0.33 0.76 -6.15
N ALA A 46 -0.79 -0.07 -5.23
CA ALA A 46 -1.50 0.35 -4.03
C ALA A 46 -0.59 0.21 -2.80
N VAL A 47 -0.61 1.21 -1.93
CA VAL A 47 0.03 1.16 -0.61
C VAL A 47 -1.05 0.89 0.42
N VAL A 48 -0.89 -0.21 1.15
CA VAL A 48 -1.82 -0.64 2.20
C VAL A 48 -1.16 -0.45 3.57
N ARG A 49 -1.86 0.23 4.48
CA ARG A 49 -1.41 0.49 5.85
C ARG A 49 -2.48 0.04 6.85
N VAL A 50 -2.16 -0.96 7.67
CA VAL A 50 -3.07 -1.54 8.68
C VAL A 50 -2.37 -1.68 10.02
N ARG A 51 -3.13 -1.89 11.11
CA ARG A 51 -2.57 -2.10 12.45
C ARG A 51 -2.30 -3.56 12.78
N GLU A 52 -3.01 -4.48 12.14
CA GLU A 52 -3.00 -5.91 12.45
C GLU A 52 -2.71 -6.71 11.18
N HIS A 53 -1.91 -7.77 11.31
CA HIS A 53 -1.51 -8.60 10.17
C HIS A 53 -2.69 -9.30 9.51
N GLU A 54 -3.66 -9.75 10.31
CA GLU A 54 -4.87 -10.44 9.84
C GLU A 54 -5.69 -9.51 8.90
N THR A 55 -5.76 -8.22 9.22
CA THR A 55 -6.41 -7.21 8.37
C THR A 55 -5.74 -7.03 7.01
N LEU A 56 -4.46 -7.36 6.87
CA LEU A 56 -3.75 -7.22 5.60
C LEU A 56 -4.27 -8.22 4.55
N ALA A 57 -4.49 -9.46 4.97
CA ALA A 57 -5.02 -10.50 4.08
C ALA A 57 -6.43 -10.12 3.60
N ASP A 58 -7.29 -9.64 4.52
CA ASP A 58 -8.65 -9.21 4.20
C ASP A 58 -8.68 -8.03 3.24
N VAL A 59 -7.81 -7.03 3.43
CA VAL A 59 -7.74 -5.88 2.51
C VAL A 59 -7.26 -6.31 1.13
N ILE A 60 -6.21 -7.13 1.06
CA ILE A 60 -5.59 -7.45 -0.23
C ILE A 60 -6.38 -8.52 -0.99
N ALA A 61 -6.64 -9.67 -0.37
CA ALA A 61 -7.28 -10.79 -1.05
C ALA A 61 -8.79 -10.59 -1.17
N ASP A 62 -9.45 -10.11 -0.11
CA ASP A 62 -10.91 -10.06 -0.06
C ASP A 62 -11.50 -8.73 -0.55
N GLN A 63 -10.71 -7.67 -0.67
CA GLN A 63 -11.16 -6.39 -1.20
C GLN A 63 -10.44 -6.04 -2.50
N VAL A 64 -9.14 -5.78 -2.48
CA VAL A 64 -8.38 -5.36 -3.67
C VAL A 64 -8.47 -6.41 -4.79
N GLY A 65 -8.19 -7.68 -4.48
CA GLY A 65 -8.24 -8.77 -5.46
C GLY A 65 -9.63 -9.08 -6.02
N LYS A 66 -10.70 -8.53 -5.43
CA LYS A 66 -12.09 -8.71 -5.89
C LYS A 66 -12.65 -7.49 -6.61
N VAL A 67 -11.88 -6.40 -6.73
CA VAL A 67 -12.28 -5.25 -7.54
C VAL A 67 -12.41 -5.70 -8.99
N GLU A 68 -13.54 -5.38 -9.62
CA GLU A 68 -13.80 -5.74 -11.01
C GLU A 68 -12.74 -5.10 -11.93
N GLY A 69 -12.04 -5.93 -12.69
CA GLY A 69 -10.94 -5.50 -13.54
C GLY A 69 -9.55 -5.77 -12.96
N VAL A 70 -9.43 -6.19 -11.69
CA VAL A 70 -8.15 -6.71 -11.17
C VAL A 70 -7.90 -8.10 -11.75
N VAL A 71 -6.73 -8.28 -12.39
CA VAL A 71 -6.32 -9.53 -13.03
C VAL A 71 -5.40 -10.32 -12.11
N ARG A 72 -4.45 -9.63 -11.47
CA ARG A 72 -3.46 -10.25 -10.59
C ARG A 72 -2.95 -9.24 -9.57
N THR A 73 -2.60 -9.74 -8.39
CA THR A 73 -1.90 -8.96 -7.37
C THR A 73 -0.59 -9.64 -6.96
N GLN A 74 0.44 -8.87 -6.68
CA GLN A 74 1.67 -9.32 -6.03
C GLN A 74 2.00 -8.40 -4.86
N THR A 75 2.16 -8.97 -3.66
CA THR A 75 2.25 -8.19 -2.41
C THR A 75 3.62 -8.25 -1.78
N TYR A 76 4.16 -7.08 -1.42
CA TYR A 76 5.44 -6.89 -0.74
C TYR A 76 5.16 -6.31 0.64
N ILE A 77 5.39 -7.08 1.69
CA ILE A 77 5.21 -6.59 3.07
C ILE A 77 6.50 -5.91 3.53
N ALA A 78 6.38 -4.65 3.95
CA ALA A 78 7.51 -3.88 4.47
C ALA A 78 7.87 -4.36 5.88
N PHE A 79 9.04 -4.96 6.05
CA PHE A 79 9.58 -5.33 7.35
C PHE A 79 10.11 -4.13 8.15
N ARG A 80 10.64 -3.14 7.43
CA ARG A 80 11.16 -1.90 7.99
C ARG A 80 10.95 -0.78 6.99
N THR A 81 10.47 0.36 7.48
CA THR A 81 10.32 1.58 6.69
C THR A 81 11.43 2.54 7.07
N TYR A 82 12.06 3.14 6.07
CA TYR A 82 12.99 4.25 6.26
C TYR A 82 12.34 5.48 5.62
N SER A 83 11.92 6.46 6.42
CA SER A 83 11.35 7.71 5.92
C SER A 83 12.23 8.90 6.31
N GLN A 84 12.31 9.93 5.46
CA GLN A 84 13.07 11.14 5.77
C GLN A 84 12.57 11.83 7.05
N HIS A 85 11.26 11.77 7.32
CA HIS A 85 10.66 12.33 8.55
C HIS A 85 11.13 11.59 9.82
N ASP A 86 11.32 10.27 9.74
CA ASP A 86 11.89 9.48 10.83
C ASP A 86 13.41 9.67 10.97
N LEU A 87 14.11 9.86 9.85
CA LEU A 87 15.55 10.13 9.81
C LEU A 87 15.89 11.50 10.41
N GLU A 88 15.19 12.57 10.02
CA GLU A 88 15.37 13.91 10.58
C GLU A 88 15.10 13.95 12.08
N THR A 89 14.06 13.25 12.55
CA THR A 89 13.76 13.11 13.99
C THR A 89 14.87 12.35 14.73
N ALA A 90 15.44 11.30 14.12
CA ALA A 90 16.55 10.55 14.70
C ALA A 90 17.86 11.37 14.77
N PHE A 91 18.12 12.25 13.81
CA PHE A 91 19.26 13.18 13.86
C PHE A 91 19.08 14.30 14.90
N ALA A 92 17.85 14.78 15.12
CA ALA A 92 17.57 15.81 16.12
C ALA A 92 17.78 15.34 17.58
N LEU A 93 17.55 14.05 17.85
CA LEU A 93 17.76 13.43 19.17
C LEU A 93 19.25 13.13 19.47
N GLY A 94 20.13 13.22 18.48
CA GLY A 94 21.57 12.96 18.64
C GLY A 94 22.43 14.23 18.82
N LEU A 95 21.81 15.39 19.01
CA LEU A 95 22.48 16.70 19.15
C LEU A 95 22.39 17.27 20.57
N GLU A 96 21.93 16.49 21.55
CA GLU A 96 22.06 16.81 22.98
C GLU A 96 23.31 16.11 23.53
N ASP A 97 24.47 16.71 23.23
CA ASP A 97 25.66 16.87 24.12
C ASP A 97 26.72 17.75 23.42
#